data_AF-A0A1Y5FIY7-F1
#
_entry.id   AF-A0A1Y5FIY7-F1
#
_cell.length_a   1.000
_cell.length_b   1.000
_cell.length_c   1.000
_cell.angle_alpha   90.00
_cell.angle_beta   90.00
_cell.angle_gamma   90.00
#
_symmetry.space_group_name_H-M   'P 1'
#
loop_
_entity.id
_entity.type
_entity.pdbx_description
1 polymer ?
#
loop_
_entity_poly.entity_id
_entity_poly.type
_entity_poly.pdbx_seq_one_letter_code
_entity_poly.pdbx_strand_id
1 'polypeptide(L)'
;MQAFLTLGKYLTLGFWALPLLALFGALGEPWSQYMLWAGVFVFFAHLGELLLVQGKLRSHGKAGIMDAVMVILVGFFYWLPIFKQEKV
;
A
#
# COMPACT_ATOMS: atom_id res chain seq x y z
N MET A 1 0.34 -6.58 18.14
CA MET A 1 -0.50 -6.20 16.98
C MET A 1 0.01 -4.97 16.23
N GLN A 2 0.38 -3.86 16.89
CA GLN A 2 0.95 -2.70 16.19
C GLN A 2 2.30 -3.01 15.51
N ALA A 3 3.18 -3.77 16.17
CA ALA A 3 4.47 -4.17 15.58
C ALA A 3 4.33 -4.92 14.26
N PHE A 4 3.32 -5.79 14.12
CA PHE A 4 3.04 -6.50 12.87
C PHE A 4 2.60 -5.55 11.74
N LEU A 5 1.82 -4.52 12.09
CA LEU A 5 1.39 -3.51 11.12
C LEU A 5 2.54 -2.60 10.69
N THR A 6 3.38 -2.21 11.64
CA THR A 6 4.58 -1.41 11.37
C THR A 6 5.59 -2.20 10.52
N LEU A 7 5.81 -3.47 10.85
CA LEU A 7 6.69 -4.36 10.10
C LEU A 7 6.17 -4.56 8.67
N GLY A 8 4.86 -4.82 8.53
CA GLY A 8 4.21 -4.98 7.24
C GLY A 8 4.30 -3.74 6.36
N LYS A 9 4.17 -2.54 6.95
CA LYS A 9 4.41 -1.24 6.31
C LYS A 9 5.86 -1.09 5.80
N TYR A 10 6.86 -1.44 6.61
CA TYR A 10 8.26 -1.43 6.16
C TYR A 10 8.52 -2.47 5.06
N LEU A 11 7.88 -3.63 5.12
CA LEU A 11 7.94 -4.66 4.10
C LEU A 11 7.30 -4.22 2.78
N THR A 12 6.16 -3.52 2.80
CA THR A 12 5.54 -2.98 1.58
C THR A 12 6.37 -1.87 0.99
N LEU A 13 6.89 -0.95 1.80
CA LEU A 13 7.85 0.07 1.35
C LEU A 13 9.13 -0.54 0.76
N GLY A 14 9.66 -1.58 1.39
CA GLY A 14 10.81 -2.33 0.88
C GLY A 14 10.47 -3.04 -0.44
N PHE A 15 9.27 -3.61 -0.55
CA PHE A 15 8.78 -4.21 -1.78
C PHE A 15 8.73 -3.20 -2.92
N TRP A 16 8.28 -1.96 -2.68
CA TRP A 16 8.25 -0.89 -3.69
C TRP A 16 9.62 -0.54 -4.28
N ALA A 17 10.72 -0.81 -3.56
CA ALA A 17 12.06 -0.64 -4.10
C ALA A 17 12.35 -1.60 -5.26
N LEU A 18 11.79 -2.82 -5.25
CA LEU A 18 12.03 -3.83 -6.29
C LEU A 18 11.50 -3.42 -7.68
N PRO A 19 10.21 -3.06 -7.87
CA PRO A 19 9.72 -2.57 -9.15
C PRO A 19 10.33 -1.22 -9.54
N LEU A 20 10.72 -0.37 -8.59
CA LEU A 20 11.47 0.86 -8.91
C LEU A 20 12.85 0.53 -9.49
N LEU A 21 13.61 -0.36 -8.85
CA LEU A 21 14.89 -0.83 -9.37
C LEU A 21 14.73 -1.53 -10.73
N ALA A 22 13.65 -2.29 -10.91
CA ALA A 22 13.30 -2.91 -12.19
C ALA A 22 13.04 -1.85 -13.28
N LEU A 23 12.30 -0.79 -12.95
CA LEU A 23 11.99 0.32 -13.85
C LEU A 23 13.23 1.06 -14.33
N PHE A 24 14.23 1.22 -13.45
CA PHE A 24 15.53 1.80 -13.82
C PHE A 24 16.45 0.82 -14.56
N GLY A 25 15.99 -0.40 -14.85
CA GLY A 25 16.79 -1.42 -15.53
C GLY A 25 17.92 -1.99 -14.67
N ALA A 26 17.89 -1.78 -13.35
CA ALA A 26 18.90 -2.32 -12.44
C ALA A 26 18.77 -3.84 -12.24
N LEU A 27 17.62 -4.41 -12.60
CA LEU A 27 17.39 -5.85 -12.63
C LEU A 27 17.52 -6.34 -14.08
N GLY A 28 18.30 -7.41 -14.29
CA GLY A 28 18.42 -8.03 -15.62
C GLY A 28 17.10 -8.64 -16.09
N GLU A 29 16.90 -8.75 -17.41
CA GLU A 29 15.78 -9.53 -17.95
C GLU A 29 16.00 -11.03 -17.74
N PRO A 30 14.94 -11.81 -17.43
CA PRO A 30 13.51 -11.46 -17.43
C PRO A 30 12.98 -10.96 -16.07
N TRP A 31 13.84 -10.87 -15.04
CA TRP A 31 13.44 -10.51 -13.68
C TRP A 31 12.85 -9.11 -13.57
N SER A 32 13.35 -8.14 -14.34
CA SER A 32 12.76 -6.79 -14.39
C SER A 32 11.28 -6.82 -14.76
N GLN A 33 10.92 -7.56 -15.82
CA GLN A 33 9.53 -7.67 -16.27
C GLN A 33 8.63 -8.31 -15.20
N TYR A 34 9.07 -9.39 -14.55
CA TYR A 34 8.31 -10.01 -13.46
C TYR A 34 8.10 -9.06 -12.27
N MET A 35 9.13 -8.29 -11.89
CA MET A 35 9.03 -7.34 -10.78
C MET A 35 8.13 -6.15 -11.11
N LEU A 36 8.16 -5.64 -12.35
CA LEU A 36 7.23 -4.61 -12.81
C LEU A 36 5.78 -5.10 -12.78
N TRP A 37 5.51 -6.30 -13.29
CA TRP A 37 4.18 -6.91 -13.24
C TRP A 37 3.70 -7.18 -11.82
N ALA A 38 4.59 -7.66 -10.94
CA ALA A 38 4.28 -7.81 -9.52
C ALA A 38 3.94 -6.47 -8.87
N GLY A 39 4.69 -5.40 -9.19
CA GLY A 39 4.41 -4.04 -8.75
C GLY A 39 3.02 -3.55 -9.21
N VAL A 40 2.67 -3.77 -10.48
CA VAL A 40 1.35 -3.44 -11.04
C VAL A 40 0.25 -4.22 -10.33
N PHE A 41 0.43 -5.53 -10.12
CA PHE A 41 -0.56 -6.36 -9.43
C PHE A 41 -0.79 -5.89 -8.00
N VAL A 42 0.29 -5.61 -7.26
CA VAL A 42 0.22 -5.08 -5.89
C VAL A 42 -0.43 -3.70 -5.88
N PHE A 43 -0.13 -2.83 -6.84
CA PHE A 43 -0.77 -1.53 -6.99
C PHE A 43 -2.29 -1.67 -7.19
N PHE A 44 -2.75 -2.57 -8.06
CA PHE A 44 -4.18 -2.83 -8.26
C PHE A 44 -4.84 -3.42 -7.01
N ALA A 45 -4.16 -4.28 -6.27
CA ALA A 45 -4.67 -4.79 -4.98
C ALA A 45 -4.87 -3.63 -3.98
N HIS A 46 -3.88 -2.75 -3.85
CA HIS A 46 -3.97 -1.56 -2.98
C HIS A 46 -5.03 -0.57 -3.46
N LEU A 47 -5.22 -0.44 -4.78
CA LEU A 47 -6.28 0.39 -5.35
C LEU A 47 -7.67 -0.19 -5.05
N GLY A 48 -7.84 -1.51 -5.12
CA GLY A 48 -9.06 -2.20 -4.72
C GLY A 48 -9.37 -2.00 -3.23
N GLU A 49 -8.36 -2.12 -2.37
CA GLU A 49 -8.48 -1.78 -0.95
C GLU A 49 -8.89 -0.33 -0.74
N LEU A 50 -8.24 0.60 -1.45
CA LEU A 50 -8.57 2.02 -1.38
C LEU A 50 -10.03 2.25 -1.77
N LEU A 51 -10.56 1.67 -2.84
CA LEU A 51 -11.96 1.88 -3.25
C LEU A 51 -12.95 1.41 -2.18
N LEU A 52 -12.69 0.25 -1.56
CA LEU A 52 -13.52 -0.28 -0.47
C LEU A 52 -13.48 0.60 0.78
N VAL A 53 -12.30 1.15 1.08
CA VAL A 53 -12.02 1.84 2.33
C VAL A 53 -12.25 3.36 2.21
N GLN A 54 -12.14 3.93 1.01
CA GLN A 54 -12.40 5.33 0.71
C GLN A 54 -13.84 5.70 1.02
N GLY A 55 -14.81 4.82 0.72
CA GLY A 55 -16.20 5.01 1.14
C GLY A 55 -16.34 5.09 2.65
N LYS A 56 -15.58 4.27 3.38
CA LYS A 56 -15.56 4.23 4.84
C LYS A 56 -14.78 5.40 5.47
N LEU A 57 -13.66 5.84 4.91
CA LEU A 57 -12.94 7.03 5.39
C LEU A 57 -13.75 8.31 5.13
N ARG A 58 -14.45 8.37 3.99
CA ARG A 58 -15.33 9.49 3.65
C ARG A 58 -16.51 9.60 4.61
N SER A 59 -17.02 8.49 5.14
CA SER A 59 -18.05 8.51 6.18
C SER A 59 -17.52 8.97 7.55
N HIS A 60 -16.21 8.91 7.80
CA HIS A 60 -15.57 9.33 9.06
C HIS A 60 -14.92 10.73 8.97
N GLY A 61 -15.23 11.51 7.92
CA GLY A 61 -14.73 12.88 7.75
C GLY A 61 -13.23 12.99 7.42
N LYS A 62 -12.52 11.87 7.24
CA LYS A 62 -11.11 11.81 6.83
C LYS A 62 -10.98 11.46 5.34
N ALA A 63 -11.54 12.31 4.48
CA ALA A 63 -11.48 12.14 3.03
C ALA A 63 -10.29 12.88 2.39
N GLY A 64 -9.15 12.95 3.08
CA GLY A 64 -7.97 13.63 2.56
C GLY A 64 -7.36 12.84 1.41
N ILE A 65 -6.93 13.53 0.35
CA ILE A 65 -6.12 12.93 -0.73
C ILE A 65 -4.86 12.25 -0.14
N MET A 66 -4.33 12.81 0.96
CA MET A 66 -3.20 12.25 1.68
C MET A 66 -3.48 10.87 2.30
N ASP A 67 -4.69 10.64 2.82
CA ASP A 67 -5.10 9.33 3.34
C ASP A 67 -5.17 8.31 2.19
N ALA A 68 -5.71 8.72 1.03
CA ALA A 68 -5.78 7.85 -0.14
C ALA A 68 -4.38 7.46 -0.66
N VAL A 69 -3.45 8.41 -0.71
CA VAL A 69 -2.05 8.15 -1.08
C VAL A 69 -1.39 7.19 -0.08
N MET A 70 -1.63 7.36 1.22
CA MET A 70 -1.09 6.45 2.24
C MET A 70 -1.67 5.03 2.13
N VAL A 71 -2.93 4.88 1.76
CA VAL A 71 -3.52 3.55 1.49
C VAL A 71 -2.97 2.95 0.19
N ILE A 72 -2.66 3.74 -0.83
CA ILE A 72 -1.99 3.19 -2.04
C ILE A 72 -0.57 2.73 -1.73
N LEU A 73 0.17 3.50 -0.93
CA LEU A 73 1.56 3.19 -0.59
C LEU A 73 1.69 2.05 0.43
N VAL A 74 0.77 1.98 1.39
CA VAL A 74 0.90 1.12 2.57
C VAL A 74 -0.34 0.25 2.85
N GLY A 75 -1.39 0.35 2.03
CA GLY A 75 -2.54 -0.55 2.05
C GLY A 75 -3.31 -0.54 3.37
N PHE A 76 -3.78 -1.72 3.77
CA PHE A 76 -4.43 -1.93 5.07
C PHE A 76 -3.61 -1.54 6.29
N PHE A 77 -2.28 -1.48 6.20
CA PHE A 77 -1.46 -1.11 7.34
C PHE A 77 -1.68 0.34 7.77
N TYR A 78 -2.16 1.21 6.87
CA TYR A 78 -2.47 2.60 7.20
C TYR A 78 -3.84 2.76 7.87
N TRP A 79 -4.90 2.17 7.30
CA TRP A 79 -6.26 2.42 7.78
C TRP A 79 -6.66 1.53 8.96
N LEU A 80 -6.16 0.30 9.06
CA LEU A 80 -6.51 -0.61 10.15
C LEU A 80 -6.33 -0.02 11.57
N PRO A 81 -5.23 0.68 11.91
CA PRO A 81 -5.08 1.30 13.23
C PRO A 81 -6.06 2.46 13.45
N ILE A 82 -6.45 3.19 12.40
CA ILE A 82 -7.42 4.29 12.49
C ILE A 82 -8.77 3.74 12.98
N PHE A 83 -9.26 2.66 12.36
CA PHE A 83 -10.51 2.02 12.80
C PHE A 83 -10.40 1.28 14.14
N LYS A 84 -9.19 0.88 14.54
CA LYS A 84 -8.99 0.19 15.82
C LYS A 84 -8.95 1.15 17.01
N GLN A 85 -8.49 2.39 16.82
CA GLN A 85 -8.50 3.40 17.87
C GLN A 85 -9.90 3.97 18.14
N GLU A 86 -10.84 3.86 17.20
CA GLU A 86 -12.23 4.32 17.39
C GLU A 86 -13.08 3.36 18.25
N LYS A 87 -12.57 2.15 18.55
CA LYS A 87 -13.26 1.17 19.40
C LYS A 87 -12.88 1.23 20.88
N VAL A 88 -12.13 2.25 21.32
CA VAL A 88 -11.74 2.44 22.74
C VAL A 88 -12.47 3.63 23.32
#